data_AF-A0A7S2LAF2-F1
#
_entry.id   AF-A0A7S2LAF2-F1
#
_cell.length_a   1.000
_cell.length_b   1.000
_cell.length_c   1.000
_cell.angle_alpha   90.00
_cell.angle_beta   90.00
_cell.angle_gamma   90.00
#
_symmetry.space_group_name_H-M   'P 1'
#
loop_
_entity.id
_entity.type
_entity.pdbx_description
1 polymer ?
#
loop_
_entity_poly.entity_id
_entity_poly.type
_entity_poly.pdbx_seq_one_letter_code
_entity_poly.pdbx_strand_id
1 'polypeptide(L)'
;MLEVFFVQNIPSFASWLKYISPFKYAFDASKRLTFDRDVPCDGSGVLETVCLGQDTGFATVGEVMDYLDVQGSVAFNVFMLVVLSIVCRLGAFYALKTRKAVERM
;
A
#
# COMPACT_ATOMS: atom_id res chain seq x y z
N MET A 1 12.64 0.99 -7.20
CA MET A 1 12.19 2.15 -6.41
C MET A 1 11.47 3.10 -7.36
N LEU A 2 10.21 2.81 -7.69
CA LEU A 2 9.48 3.46 -8.80
C LEU A 2 8.04 3.82 -8.38
N GLU A 3 7.76 3.88 -7.07
CA GLU A 3 6.37 3.77 -6.60
C GLU A 3 5.77 5.00 -5.93
N VAL A 4 6.54 6.04 -5.59
CA VAL A 4 6.00 7.11 -4.75
C VAL A 4 5.61 8.37 -5.53
N PHE A 5 6.10 8.59 -6.76
CA PHE A 5 5.97 9.89 -7.43
C PHE A 5 5.09 9.98 -8.70
N PHE A 6 4.63 8.87 -9.28
CA PHE A 6 3.93 8.88 -10.59
C PHE A 6 2.40 8.64 -10.54
N VAL A 7 1.76 8.75 -9.37
CA VAL A 7 0.32 8.42 -9.22
C VAL A 7 -0.64 9.58 -9.58
N GLN A 8 -0.17 10.81 -9.70
CA GLN A 8 -1.07 11.97 -9.89
C GLN A 8 -1.64 12.12 -11.32
N ASN A 9 -1.15 11.37 -12.31
CA ASN A 9 -1.63 11.48 -13.70
C ASN A 9 -1.67 10.14 -14.45
N ILE A 10 -2.14 9.07 -13.77
CA ILE A 10 -2.28 7.76 -14.39
C ILE A 10 -3.60 7.73 -15.17
N PRO A 11 -3.59 7.42 -16.48
CA PRO A 11 -4.82 7.30 -17.24
C PRO A 11 -5.70 6.19 -16.66
N SER A 12 -7.02 6.35 -16.70
CA SER A 12 -7.98 5.45 -16.03
C SER A 12 -7.76 3.97 -16.39
N PHE A 13 -7.35 3.69 -17.63
CA PHE A 13 -7.03 2.34 -18.10
C PHE A 13 -5.81 1.70 -17.42
N ALA A 14 -4.89 2.48 -16.84
CA ALA A 14 -3.68 1.99 -16.17
C ALA A 14 -3.79 2.09 -14.64
N SER A 15 -4.87 2.67 -14.13
CA SER A 15 -5.11 2.84 -12.69
C SER A 15 -5.15 1.52 -11.92
N TRP A 16 -5.41 0.38 -12.59
CA TRP A 16 -5.41 -0.94 -11.97
C TRP A 16 -4.01 -1.46 -11.63
N LEU A 17 -2.96 -0.98 -12.31
CA LEU A 17 -1.59 -1.45 -12.08
C LEU A 17 -1.12 -1.18 -10.64
N LYS A 18 -1.67 -0.14 -10.00
CA LYS A 18 -1.39 0.15 -8.59
C LYS A 18 -1.80 -1.00 -7.66
N TYR A 19 -2.80 -1.81 -8.04
CA TYR A 19 -3.28 -2.96 -7.26
C TYR A 19 -2.48 -4.25 -7.50
N ILE A 20 -1.48 -4.24 -8.39
CA ILE A 20 -0.61 -5.40 -8.61
C ILE A 20 0.69 -5.28 -7.80
N SER A 21 1.05 -4.07 -7.38
CA SER A 21 2.25 -3.88 -6.60
C SER A 21 2.08 -4.40 -5.17
N PRO A 22 2.93 -5.34 -4.72
CA PRO A 22 2.97 -5.73 -3.31
C PRO A 22 3.44 -4.57 -2.41
N PHE A 23 4.21 -3.61 -2.93
CA PHE A 23 4.71 -2.48 -2.14
C PHE A 23 3.58 -1.53 -1.73
N LYS A 24 2.55 -1.34 -2.57
CA LYS A 24 1.35 -0.57 -2.18
C LYS A 24 0.69 -1.16 -0.92
N TYR A 25 0.38 -2.45 -0.95
CA TYR A 25 -0.30 -3.12 0.18
C TYR A 25 0.56 -3.14 1.44
N ALA A 26 1.87 -3.34 1.31
CA ALA A 26 2.80 -3.29 2.44
C ALA A 26 2.88 -1.88 3.05
N PHE A 27 2.92 -0.84 2.21
CA PHE A 27 2.99 0.55 2.64
C PHE A 27 1.69 1.01 3.33
N ASP A 28 0.54 0.66 2.76
CA ASP A 28 -0.77 0.96 3.35
C ASP A 28 -0.99 0.21 4.67
N ALA A 29 -0.55 -1.05 4.78
CA ALA A 29 -0.55 -1.78 6.05
C ALA A 29 0.38 -1.15 7.10
N SER A 30 1.57 -0.70 6.68
CA SER A 30 2.55 -0.08 7.57
C SER A 30 2.04 1.26 8.13
N LYS A 31 1.49 2.13 7.27
CA LYS A 31 0.86 3.39 7.71
C LYS A 31 -0.22 3.15 8.76
N ARG A 32 -1.07 2.14 8.54
CA ARG A 32 -2.15 1.83 9.46
C ARG A 32 -1.68 1.25 10.79
N LEU A 33 -0.56 0.54 10.80
CA LEU A 33 0.09 0.05 12.03
C LEU A 33 0.80 1.17 12.79
N THR A 34 1.43 2.11 12.08
CA THR A 34 2.14 3.26 12.69
C THR A 34 1.17 4.23 13.34
N PHE A 35 0.03 4.51 12.71
CA PHE A 35 -0.96 5.46 13.18
C PHE A 35 -2.16 4.78 13.86
N ASP A 36 -1.92 3.77 14.70
CA ASP A 36 -2.98 3.04 15.42
C ASP A 36 -3.53 3.82 16.64
N ARG A 37 -2.98 5.01 16.92
CA ARG A 37 -3.37 5.89 18.02
C ARG A 37 -3.45 7.33 17.55
N ASP A 38 -4.25 8.12 18.26
CA ASP A 38 -4.36 9.56 18.01
C ASP A 38 -2.98 10.21 18.07
N VAL A 39 -2.65 10.97 17.03
CA VAL A 39 -1.34 11.62 16.92
C VAL A 39 -1.42 13.04 17.47
N PRO A 40 -0.45 13.46 18.29
CA PRO A 40 -0.40 14.82 18.76
C PRO A 40 -0.08 15.75 17.58
N CYS A 41 -0.79 16.87 17.50
CA CYS A 41 -0.45 17.97 16.61
C CYS A 41 0.75 18.71 17.22
N ASP A 42 1.95 18.47 16.68
CA ASP A 42 3.23 19.00 17.19
C ASP A 42 3.79 20.16 16.36
N GLY A 43 3.02 20.68 15.40
CA GLY A 43 3.46 21.72 14.46
C GLY A 43 4.36 21.19 13.32
N SER A 44 4.55 19.86 13.21
CA SER A 44 5.19 19.25 12.04
C SER A 44 4.27 19.44 10.83
N GLY A 45 4.66 20.31 9.90
CA GLY A 45 3.87 20.70 8.72
C GLY A 45 3.42 19.56 7.78
N VAL A 46 3.80 18.31 8.08
CA VAL A 46 3.31 17.10 7.40
C VAL A 46 1.81 16.85 7.67
N LEU A 47 1.26 17.35 8.78
CA LEU A 47 -0.15 17.15 9.16
C LEU A 47 -0.95 18.46 9.28
N GLU A 48 -0.47 19.54 8.66
CA GLU A 48 -1.02 20.90 8.79
C GLU A 48 -2.51 20.99 8.41
N THR A 49 -2.96 20.21 7.42
CA THR A 49 -4.35 20.20 6.96
C THR A 49 -5.30 19.47 7.92
N VAL A 50 -4.80 18.48 8.68
CA VAL A 50 -5.61 17.73 9.67
C VAL A 50 -5.61 18.46 11.01
N CYS A 51 -4.47 19.04 11.38
CA CYS A 51 -4.32 19.82 12.60
C CYS A 51 -4.73 21.30 12.45
N LEU A 52 -5.21 21.72 11.27
CA LEU A 52 -5.65 23.10 10.97
C LEU A 52 -4.63 24.19 11.36
N GLY A 53 -3.32 23.88 11.26
CA GLY A 53 -2.24 24.77 11.68
C GLY A 53 -2.15 25.02 13.19
N GLN A 54 -2.72 24.14 14.03
CA GLN A 54 -2.58 24.21 15.49
C GLN A 54 -1.35 23.44 15.98
N ASP A 55 -0.59 24.07 16.88
CA ASP A 55 0.60 23.50 17.53
C ASP A 55 0.28 22.68 18.79
N THR A 56 -1.02 22.53 19.10
CA THR A 56 -1.52 21.82 20.28
C THR A 56 -2.83 21.11 19.93
N GLY A 57 -2.92 19.81 20.22
CA GLY A 57 -4.13 19.02 19.99
C GLY A 57 -3.82 17.56 19.66
N PHE A 58 -4.86 16.78 19.40
CA PHE A 58 -4.74 15.41 18.88
C PHE A 58 -5.58 15.29 17.61
N ALA A 59 -4.98 14.79 16.54
CA ALA A 59 -5.72 14.37 15.34
C ALA A 59 -6.18 12.93 15.54
N THR A 60 -7.45 12.67 15.23
CA THR A 60 -8.00 11.32 15.39
C THR A 60 -7.40 10.39 14.34
N VAL A 61 -7.26 9.11 14.68
CA VAL A 61 -6.76 8.09 13.75
C VAL A 61 -7.50 8.11 12.41
N GLY A 62 -8.81 8.34 12.40
CA GLY A 62 -9.61 8.37 11.17
C GLY A 62 -9.17 9.47 10.21
N GLU A 63 -8.99 10.69 10.71
CA GLU A 63 -8.62 11.86 9.89
C GLU A 63 -7.21 11.71 9.31
N VAL A 64 -6.29 11.12 10.08
CA VAL A 64 -4.92 10.84 9.61
C VAL A 64 -4.91 9.77 8.53
N MET A 65 -5.75 8.74 8.66
CA MET A 65 -5.84 7.67 7.64
C MET A 65 -6.44 8.18 6.33
N ASP A 66 -7.44 9.06 6.42
CA ASP A 66 -8.06 9.69 5.26
C ASP A 66 -7.08 10.64 4.56
N TYR A 67 -6.31 11.42 5.33
CA TYR A 67 -5.25 12.27 4.77
C TYR A 67 -4.16 11.48 4.06
N LEU A 68 -3.78 10.32 4.59
CA LEU A 68 -2.74 9.45 4.03
C LEU A 68 -3.24 8.53 2.89
N ASP A 69 -4.49 8.66 2.46
CA ASP A 69 -5.18 7.84 1.44
C ASP A 69 -4.95 6.33 1.67
N VAL A 70 -5.06 5.89 2.93
CA VAL A 70 -4.85 4.47 3.28
C VAL A 70 -6.10 3.68 2.90
N GLN A 71 -5.98 2.88 1.84
CA GLN A 71 -7.09 2.08 1.33
C GLN A 71 -7.13 0.68 1.98
N GLY A 72 -8.32 0.30 2.47
CA GLY A 72 -8.59 -1.03 3.01
C GLY A 72 -8.15 -1.23 4.47
N SER A 73 -8.53 -2.37 5.04
CA SER A 73 -8.11 -2.77 6.39
C SER A 73 -6.70 -3.38 6.38
N VAL A 74 -6.03 -3.38 7.54
CA VAL A 74 -4.72 -4.05 7.70
C VAL A 74 -4.81 -5.52 7.28
N ALA A 75 -5.85 -6.21 7.74
CA ALA A 75 -6.08 -7.60 7.41
C ALA A 75 -6.26 -7.83 5.91
N PHE A 76 -6.99 -6.95 5.22
CA PHE A 76 -7.17 -7.03 3.77
C PHE A 76 -5.85 -6.82 3.01
N ASN A 77 -5.06 -5.82 3.40
CA ASN A 77 -3.77 -5.54 2.78
C ASN A 77 -2.77 -6.69 2.99
N VAL A 78 -2.70 -7.25 4.19
CA VAL A 78 -1.88 -8.44 4.49
C VAL A 78 -2.35 -9.67 3.71
N PHE A 79 -3.66 -9.88 3.62
CA PHE A 79 -4.23 -10.97 2.84
C PHE A 79 -3.85 -10.86 1.36
N MET A 80 -3.94 -9.66 0.76
CA MET A 80 -3.53 -9.43 -0.62
C MET A 80 -2.05 -9.72 -0.86
N LEU A 81 -1.17 -9.42 0.09
CA LEU A 81 0.25 -9.80 0.01
C LEU A 81 0.44 -11.32 -0.05
N VAL A 82 -0.30 -12.07 0.76
CA VAL A 82 -0.27 -13.54 0.75
C VAL A 82 -0.76 -14.08 -0.60
N VAL A 83 -1.87 -13.54 -1.11
CA VAL A 83 -2.41 -13.92 -2.41
C VAL A 83 -1.39 -13.66 -3.54
N LEU A 84 -0.81 -12.46 -3.59
CA LEU A 84 0.21 -12.11 -4.58
C LEU A 84 1.44 -13.03 -4.49
N SER A 85 1.88 -13.36 -3.27
CA SER A 85 2.99 -14.31 -3.05
C SER A 85 2.67 -15.71 -3.59
N ILE A 86 1.46 -16.22 -3.34
CA ILE A 86 1.02 -17.52 -3.85
C ILE A 86 0.94 -17.51 -5.38
N VAL A 87 0.35 -16.46 -5.97
CA VAL A 87 0.22 -16.32 -7.43
C VAL A 87 1.59 -16.31 -8.10
N CYS A 88 2.55 -15.53 -7.58
CA CYS A 88 3.92 -15.52 -8.09
C CYS A 88 4.58 -16.90 -8.00
N ARG A 89 4.39 -17.63 -6.89
CA ARG A 89 4.93 -18.98 -6.72
C ARG A 89 4.33 -19.99 -7.67
N LEU A 90 3.00 -19.96 -7.87
CA LEU A 90 2.33 -20.83 -8.83
C LEU A 90 2.77 -20.50 -10.26
N GLY A 91 2.85 -19.22 -10.62
CA GLY A 91 3.37 -18.78 -11.92
C GLY A 91 4.79 -19.29 -12.19
N ALA A 92 5.69 -19.16 -11.19
CA ALA A 92 7.04 -19.72 -11.28
C ALA A 92 7.03 -21.24 -11.42
N PHE A 93 6.18 -21.95 -10.65
CA PHE A 93 6.05 -23.40 -10.76
C PHE A 93 5.60 -23.85 -12.16
N TYR A 94 4.58 -23.20 -12.73
CA TYR A 94 4.11 -23.50 -14.08
C TYR A 94 5.16 -23.17 -15.14
N ALA A 95 5.87 -22.03 -15.04
CA ALA A 95 6.94 -21.67 -15.95
C ALA A 95 8.11 -22.67 -15.90
N LEU A 96 8.48 -23.14 -14.70
CA LEU A 96 9.50 -24.18 -14.54
C LEU A 96 9.03 -25.54 -15.09
N LYS A 97 7.75 -25.87 -14.92
CA LYS A 97 7.16 -27.11 -15.44
C LYS A 97 7.17 -27.14 -16.96
N THR A 98 6.84 -26.03 -17.63
CA THR A 98 6.87 -25.95 -19.10
C THR A 98 8.30 -26.04 -19.63
N ARG A 99 9.28 -25.37 -19.00
CA ARG A 99 10.70 -25.49 -19.39
C ARG A 99 11.22 -26.93 -19.24
N LYS A 100 10.95 -27.60 -18.11
CA LYS A 100 11.33 -29.01 -17.90
C LYS A 100 10.64 -30.01 -18.83
N ALA A 101 9.50 -29.64 -19.42
CA ALA A 101 8.79 -30.46 -20.40
C ALA A 101 9.42 -30.31 -21.80
N VAL A 102 9.86 -29.10 -22.14
CA VAL A 102 10.58 -28.81 -23.40
C VAL A 102 11.95 -29.49 -23.43
N GLU A 103 12.71 -29.45 -22.32
CA GLU A 103 14.04 -30.09 -22.25
C GLU A 103 14.02 -31.63 -22.32
N ARG A 104 12.85 -32.27 -22.22
CA ARG A 104 12.69 -33.73 -22.25
C ARG A 104 12.15 -34.29 -23.57
N MET A 105 11.86 -33.43 -24.56
CA MET A 105 11.55 -33.81 -25.95
C MET A 105 12.81 -33.69 -26.80
#